data_AF-A0A0K9GRQ6-F1
#
_entry.id   AF-A0A0K9GRQ6-F1
#
_cell.length_a   1.000
_cell.length_b   1.000
_cell.length_c   1.000
_cell.angle_alpha   90.00
_cell.angle_beta   90.00
_cell.angle_gamma   90.00
#
_symmetry.space_group_name_H-M   'P 1'
#
loop_
_entity.id
_entity.type
_entity.pdbx_description
1 polymer ?
#
loop_
_entity_poly.entity_id
_entity_poly.type
_entity_poly.pdbx_seq_one_letter_code
_entity_poly.pdbx_strand_id
1 'polypeptide(L)'
;MSKFFKWTVLCLVLGGILSGCTAKDSPEEQIYQILEAAVKKEKTFEEQQQPIAELENKEKEYYTTILKLGLREFDQIVKLSNEAINNIEKRKELIEKERESMLASHEKFKQIDDKIKNIEDQHLKKEAEKLKVTMIERYEAHEKLYTFYKKSLDLDKALYTLFQKENLKMDELEAQIEKINQSYQTVIEANDAFNNKTNQYNEEKQKFYKDAEIEIATTDEAK
;
A
#
# COMPACT_ATOMS: atom_id res chain seq x y z
N MET A 1 15.76 -14.79 14.21
CA MET A 1 14.49 -15.34 13.69
C MET A 1 13.54 -14.19 13.44
N SER A 2 13.48 -13.66 12.22
CA SER A 2 12.28 -12.99 11.74
C SER A 2 12.04 -13.52 10.34
N LYS A 3 10.84 -14.07 10.15
CA LYS A 3 10.40 -14.57 8.86
C LYS A 3 10.42 -13.38 7.91
N PHE A 4 11.13 -13.51 6.79
CA PHE A 4 11.07 -12.56 5.69
C PHE A 4 9.60 -12.35 5.32
N PHE A 5 9.09 -11.15 5.59
CA PHE A 5 7.73 -10.79 5.25
C PHE A 5 7.73 -10.50 3.75
N LYS A 6 7.35 -11.50 2.96
CA LYS A 6 7.03 -11.27 1.56
C LYS A 6 5.82 -10.33 1.56
N TRP A 7 6.00 -9.08 1.16
CA TRP A 7 4.91 -8.22 0.70
C TRP A 7 4.38 -8.83 -0.62
N THR A 8 3.68 -9.95 -0.51
CA THR A 8 2.91 -10.50 -1.62
C THR A 8 1.50 -10.00 -1.41
N VAL A 9 1.22 -8.80 -1.91
CA VAL A 9 -0.16 -8.41 -2.18
C VAL A 9 -0.63 -9.36 -3.28
N LEU A 10 -1.59 -10.24 -2.95
CA LEU A 10 -2.25 -11.08 -3.94
C LEU A 10 -3.16 -10.16 -4.78
N CYS A 11 -2.57 -9.55 -5.81
CA CYS A 11 -3.27 -8.72 -6.76
C CYS A 11 -4.03 -9.60 -7.75
N LEU A 12 -5.30 -9.87 -7.48
CA LEU A 12 -6.24 -10.42 -8.46
C LEU A 12 -6.73 -9.27 -9.36
N VAL A 13 -5.83 -8.77 -10.21
CA VAL A 13 -6.18 -7.77 -11.24
C VAL A 13 -6.84 -8.50 -12.41
N LEU A 14 -8.15 -8.66 -12.34
CA LEU A 14 -8.98 -9.08 -13.47
C LEU A 14 -9.25 -7.86 -14.37
N GLY A 15 -8.25 -7.49 -15.18
CA GLY A 15 -8.40 -6.50 -16.23
C GLY A 15 -9.05 -7.10 -17.48
N GLY A 16 -10.38 -7.14 -17.50
CA GLY A 16 -11.14 -7.45 -18.72
C GLY A 16 -11.36 -6.18 -19.56
N ILE A 17 -11.18 -6.28 -20.88
CA ILE A 17 -11.68 -5.28 -21.84
C ILE A 17 -12.90 -5.92 -22.51
N LEU A 18 -14.10 -5.42 -22.20
CA LEU A 18 -15.29 -5.79 -22.95
C LEU A 18 -15.36 -4.96 -24.24
N SER A 19 -15.33 -5.65 -25.37
CA SER A 19 -15.68 -5.12 -26.68
C SER A 19 -17.18 -5.22 -26.93
N GLY A 20 -17.92 -4.17 -26.56
CA GLY A 20 -19.11 -3.67 -27.24
C GLY A 20 -20.51 -4.19 -26.85
N CYS A 21 -21.40 -3.29 -26.44
CA CYS A 21 -22.70 -3.09 -27.13
C CYS A 21 -23.32 -1.72 -26.81
N THR A 22 -23.82 -1.05 -27.85
CA THR A 22 -24.47 0.27 -27.80
C THR A 22 -25.93 0.20 -27.32
N ALA A 23 -26.14 -0.30 -26.11
CA ALA A 23 -27.35 -0.08 -25.32
C ALA A 23 -26.99 0.86 -24.15
N LYS A 24 -27.93 1.62 -23.60
CA LYS A 24 -27.64 2.39 -22.36
C LYS A 24 -27.15 1.40 -21.29
N ASP A 25 -25.89 1.51 -20.90
CA ASP A 25 -25.29 0.69 -19.84
C ASP A 25 -26.22 0.69 -18.61
N SER A 26 -26.52 -0.50 -18.06
CA SER A 26 -27.31 -0.60 -16.84
C SER A 26 -26.56 0.06 -15.66
N PRO A 27 -27.24 0.42 -14.56
CA PRO A 27 -26.57 0.92 -13.36
C PRO A 27 -25.44 0.00 -12.86
N GLU A 28 -25.62 -1.32 -12.96
CA GLU A 28 -24.67 -2.35 -12.58
C GLU A 28 -23.42 -2.36 -13.49
N GLU A 29 -23.61 -2.26 -14.80
CA GLU A 29 -22.51 -2.17 -15.77
C GLU A 29 -21.72 -0.86 -15.59
N GLN A 30 -22.41 0.24 -15.29
CA GLN A 30 -21.75 1.51 -14.96
C GLN A 30 -20.94 1.42 -13.66
N ILE A 31 -21.40 0.65 -12.67
CA ILE A 31 -20.62 0.36 -11.47
C ILE A 31 -19.37 -0.42 -11.84
N TYR A 32 -19.49 -1.52 -12.60
CA TYR A 32 -18.33 -2.28 -13.09
C TYR A 32 -17.27 -1.37 -13.73
N GLN A 33 -17.68 -0.51 -14.66
CA GLN A 33 -16.77 0.44 -15.31
C GLN A 33 -16.08 1.39 -14.31
N ILE A 34 -16.79 1.85 -13.28
CA ILE A 34 -16.21 2.72 -12.24
C ILE A 34 -15.18 1.94 -11.42
N LEU A 35 -15.48 0.71 -11.02
CA LEU A 35 -14.59 -0.14 -10.23
C LEU A 35 -13.30 -0.45 -10.99
N GLU A 36 -13.40 -0.86 -12.25
CA GLU A 36 -12.23 -1.18 -13.07
C GLU A 36 -11.42 0.09 -13.43
N ALA A 37 -12.09 1.22 -13.64
CA ALA A 37 -11.40 2.48 -13.82
C ALA A 37 -10.69 2.96 -12.55
N ALA A 38 -11.24 2.72 -11.37
CA ALA A 38 -10.60 3.02 -10.09
C ALA A 38 -9.37 2.14 -9.87
N VAL A 39 -9.48 0.82 -10.08
CA VAL A 39 -8.34 -0.12 -10.00
C VAL A 39 -7.23 0.27 -10.98
N LYS A 40 -7.58 0.68 -12.21
CA LYS A 40 -6.59 1.17 -13.17
C LYS A 40 -5.80 2.39 -12.68
N LYS A 41 -6.40 3.23 -11.82
CA LYS A 41 -5.70 4.36 -11.19
C LYS A 41 -4.72 3.93 -10.11
N GLU A 42 -4.81 2.71 -9.59
CA GLU A 42 -3.92 2.14 -8.58
C GLU A 42 -2.67 1.45 -9.16
N LYS A 43 -2.47 1.49 -10.49
CA LYS A 43 -1.30 0.87 -11.14
C LYS A 43 0.02 1.38 -10.57
N THR A 44 0.13 2.69 -10.31
CA THR A 44 1.34 3.27 -9.74
C THR A 44 1.57 2.81 -8.30
N PHE A 45 0.50 2.61 -7.52
CA PHE A 45 0.60 1.97 -6.20
C PHE A 45 1.28 0.59 -6.29
N GLU A 46 0.85 -0.25 -7.24
CA GLU A 46 1.42 -1.59 -7.46
C GLU A 46 2.89 -1.51 -7.91
N GLU A 47 3.19 -0.64 -8.87
CA GLU A 47 4.54 -0.46 -9.43
C GLU A 47 5.56 0.03 -8.40
N GLN A 48 5.14 0.75 -7.34
CA GLN A 48 6.05 1.26 -6.31
C GLN A 48 6.44 0.20 -5.26
N GLN A 49 5.67 -0.88 -5.11
CA GLN A 49 5.89 -1.87 -4.03
C GLN A 49 7.27 -2.52 -4.10
N GLN A 50 7.67 -2.99 -5.28
CA GLN A 50 8.97 -3.65 -5.46
C GLN A 50 10.15 -2.69 -5.24
N PRO A 51 10.19 -1.48 -5.85
CA PRO A 51 11.23 -0.49 -5.56
C PRO A 51 11.35 -0.13 -4.07
N ILE A 52 10.24 -0.01 -3.34
CA ILE A 52 10.25 0.23 -1.90
C ILE A 52 10.91 -0.94 -1.17
N ALA A 53 10.49 -2.18 -1.46
CA ALA A 53 11.05 -3.38 -0.84
C ALA A 53 12.56 -3.56 -1.12
N GLU A 54 13.03 -3.21 -2.32
CA GLU A 54 14.46 -3.21 -2.65
C GLU A 54 15.24 -2.19 -1.81
N LEU A 55 14.68 -0.99 -1.62
CA LEU A 55 15.29 0.04 -0.76
C LEU A 55 15.29 -0.37 0.71
N GLU A 56 14.25 -1.03 1.21
CA GLU A 56 14.22 -1.57 2.58
C GLU A 56 15.31 -2.62 2.81
N ASN A 57 15.50 -3.54 1.86
CA ASN A 57 16.59 -4.52 1.93
C ASN A 57 17.96 -3.83 1.93
N LYS A 58 18.12 -2.78 1.12
CA LYS A 58 19.35 -2.01 1.07
C LYS A 58 19.63 -1.26 2.37
N GLU A 59 18.61 -0.68 2.99
CA GLU A 59 18.74 -0.01 4.29
C GLU A 59 19.19 -0.98 5.39
N LYS A 60 18.65 -2.20 5.39
CA LYS A 60 19.07 -3.27 6.31
C LYS A 60 20.53 -3.66 6.14
N GLU A 61 21.06 -3.65 4.91
CA GLU A 61 22.48 -3.87 4.65
C GLU A 61 23.34 -2.76 5.27
N TYR A 62 22.91 -1.50 5.13
CA TYR A 62 23.60 -0.36 5.76
C TYR A 62 23.61 -0.49 7.27
N TYR A 63 22.44 -0.73 7.88
CA TYR A 63 22.31 -0.93 9.32
C TYR A 63 23.23 -2.05 9.83
N THR A 64 23.15 -3.22 9.20
CA THR A 64 23.96 -4.40 9.59
C THR A 64 25.46 -4.15 9.44
N THR A 65 25.86 -3.35 8.44
CA THR A 65 27.26 -3.00 8.22
C THR A 65 27.74 -2.02 9.29
N ILE A 66 26.97 -0.98 9.58
CA ILE A 66 27.28 0.03 10.62
C ILE A 66 27.49 -0.64 11.97
N LEU A 67 26.63 -1.60 12.36
CA LEU A 67 26.75 -2.32 13.64
C LEU A 67 28.03 -3.15 13.78
N LYS A 68 28.74 -3.44 12.69
CA LYS A 68 30.01 -4.20 12.71
C LYS A 68 31.24 -3.30 12.76
N LEU A 69 31.07 -1.99 12.55
CA LEU A 69 32.16 -1.01 12.53
C LEU A 69 32.46 -0.52 13.95
N GLY A 70 33.73 -0.19 14.20
CA GLY A 70 34.18 0.43 15.45
C GLY A 70 34.46 1.92 15.29
N LEU A 71 34.95 2.54 16.37
CA LEU A 71 35.30 3.97 16.37
C LEU A 71 36.43 4.33 15.40
N ARG A 72 37.29 3.39 15.01
CA ARG A 72 38.38 3.63 14.04
C ARG A 72 37.85 3.81 12.62
N GLU A 73 36.65 3.31 12.36
CA GLU A 73 35.95 3.37 11.08
C GLU A 73 34.82 4.40 11.10
N PHE A 74 34.91 5.42 11.97
CA PHE A 74 33.85 6.41 12.15
C PHE A 74 33.48 7.14 10.85
N ASP A 75 34.45 7.51 10.01
CA ASP A 75 34.19 8.10 8.69
C ASP A 75 33.32 7.20 7.79
N GLN A 76 33.53 5.88 7.89
CA GLN A 76 32.72 4.90 7.16
C GLN A 76 31.31 4.79 7.75
N ILE A 77 31.16 4.87 9.08
CA ILE A 77 29.85 4.94 9.75
C ILE A 77 29.08 6.17 9.26
N VAL A 78 29.72 7.34 9.21
CA VAL A 78 29.11 8.58 8.73
C VAL A 78 28.68 8.45 7.28
N LYS A 79 29.54 7.91 6.41
CA LYS A 79 29.23 7.69 5.00
C LYS A 79 28.00 6.77 4.82
N LEU A 80 27.99 5.60 5.46
CA LEU A 80 26.88 4.64 5.35
C LEU A 80 25.59 5.21 5.94
N SER A 81 25.67 5.99 7.02
CA SER A 81 24.51 6.66 7.61
C SER A 81 23.91 7.68 6.64
N ASN A 82 24.74 8.44 5.91
CA ASN A 82 24.27 9.34 4.86
C ASN A 82 23.63 8.60 3.67
N GLU A 83 24.19 7.44 3.28
CA GLU A 83 23.60 6.59 2.25
C GLU A 83 22.22 6.04 2.68
N ALA A 84 22.08 5.64 3.95
CA ALA A 84 20.80 5.21 4.52
C ALA A 84 19.78 6.34 4.62
N ILE A 85 20.20 7.55 5.00
CA ILE A 85 19.33 8.75 5.00
C ILE A 85 18.84 9.05 3.57
N ASN A 86 19.71 9.01 2.57
CA ASN A 86 19.30 9.20 1.17
C ASN A 86 18.36 8.10 0.68
N ASN A 87 18.56 6.85 1.13
CA ASN A 87 17.63 5.75 0.87
C ASN A 87 16.23 6.03 1.47
N ILE A 88 16.17 6.51 2.72
CA ILE A 88 14.93 6.88 3.38
C ILE A 88 14.18 7.98 2.62
N GLU A 89 14.88 9.02 2.17
CA GLU A 89 14.23 10.09 1.39
C GLU A 89 13.67 9.57 0.06
N LYS A 90 14.37 8.65 -0.63
CA LYS A 90 13.82 7.98 -1.81
C LYS A 90 12.56 7.17 -1.49
N ARG A 91 12.55 6.43 -0.37
CA ARG A 91 11.34 5.70 0.06
C ARG A 91 10.16 6.64 0.33
N LYS A 92 10.42 7.83 0.92
CA LYS A 92 9.39 8.86 1.11
C LYS A 92 8.82 9.37 -0.22
N GLU A 93 9.65 9.56 -1.24
CA GLU A 93 9.17 9.97 -2.57
C GLU A 93 8.29 8.89 -3.22
N LEU A 94 8.67 7.61 -3.09
CA LEU A 94 7.92 6.50 -3.67
C LEU A 94 6.57 6.29 -2.96
N ILE A 95 6.53 6.34 -1.63
CA ILE A 95 5.28 6.19 -0.89
C ILE A 95 4.33 7.37 -1.11
N GLU A 96 4.84 8.58 -1.42
CA GLU A 96 3.98 9.69 -1.83
C GLU A 96 3.34 9.43 -3.20
N LYS A 97 4.10 8.95 -4.18
CA LYS A 97 3.55 8.57 -5.50
C LYS A 97 2.49 7.48 -5.40
N GLU A 98 2.74 6.49 -4.54
CA GLU A 98 1.77 5.47 -4.20
C GLU A 98 0.48 6.08 -3.63
N ARG A 99 0.60 6.99 -2.65
CA ARG A 99 -0.54 7.68 -2.04
C ARG A 99 -1.33 8.51 -3.05
N GLU A 100 -0.66 9.25 -3.93
CA GLU A 100 -1.31 10.02 -4.99
C GLU A 100 -2.15 9.12 -5.91
N SER A 101 -1.65 7.92 -6.24
CA SER A 101 -2.36 6.91 -7.02
C SER A 101 -3.63 6.41 -6.30
N MET A 102 -3.55 6.17 -4.99
CA MET A 102 -4.69 5.76 -4.17
C MET A 102 -5.74 6.87 -4.03
N LEU A 103 -5.32 8.13 -3.88
CA LEU A 103 -6.22 9.28 -3.88
C LEU A 103 -6.93 9.44 -5.24
N ALA A 104 -6.21 9.27 -6.35
CA ALA A 104 -6.81 9.32 -7.69
C ALA A 104 -7.83 8.18 -7.91
N SER A 105 -7.56 6.99 -7.39
CA SER A 105 -8.52 5.88 -7.35
C SER A 105 -9.77 6.25 -6.57
N HIS A 106 -9.60 6.81 -5.36
CA HIS A 106 -10.71 7.24 -4.52
C HIS A 106 -11.59 8.30 -5.21
N GLU A 107 -11.00 9.31 -5.84
CA GLU A 107 -11.79 10.31 -6.58
C GLU A 107 -12.56 9.70 -7.76
N LYS A 108 -12.01 8.69 -8.44
CA LYS A 108 -12.75 7.96 -9.48
C LYS A 108 -13.91 7.16 -8.88
N PHE A 109 -13.67 6.51 -7.74
CA PHE A 109 -14.62 5.65 -7.06
C PHE A 109 -15.87 6.39 -6.54
N LYS A 110 -15.73 7.65 -6.10
CA LYS A 110 -16.86 8.48 -5.61
C LYS A 110 -18.05 8.59 -6.58
N GLN A 111 -17.83 8.34 -7.87
CA GLN A 111 -18.88 8.34 -8.90
C GLN A 111 -19.90 7.20 -8.73
N ILE A 112 -19.59 6.19 -7.90
CA ILE A 112 -20.42 5.00 -7.69
C ILE A 112 -21.79 5.33 -7.06
N ASP A 113 -21.88 6.39 -6.25
CA ASP A 113 -23.06 6.72 -5.44
C ASP A 113 -24.33 6.94 -6.26
N ASP A 114 -24.20 7.64 -7.37
CA ASP A 114 -25.34 7.93 -8.24
C ASP A 114 -25.77 6.69 -9.02
N LYS A 115 -24.87 5.72 -9.21
CA LYS A 115 -25.20 4.46 -9.90
C LYS A 115 -25.93 3.51 -8.97
N ILE A 116 -25.47 3.37 -7.73
CA ILE A 116 -26.11 2.56 -6.69
C ILE A 116 -27.59 2.97 -6.49
N LYS A 117 -27.87 4.28 -6.49
CA LYS A 117 -29.25 4.77 -6.32
C LYS A 117 -30.21 4.27 -7.39
N ASN A 118 -29.71 4.07 -8.62
CA ASN A 118 -30.48 3.72 -9.80
C ASN A 118 -30.63 2.20 -9.98
N ILE A 119 -29.98 1.36 -9.16
CA ILE A 119 -30.19 -0.09 -9.17
C ILE A 119 -31.64 -0.39 -8.75
N GLU A 120 -32.37 -1.10 -9.61
CA GLU A 120 -33.75 -1.52 -9.35
C GLU A 120 -33.80 -2.74 -8.41
N ASP A 121 -32.92 -3.72 -8.64
CA ASP A 121 -32.82 -4.92 -7.83
C ASP A 121 -32.32 -4.63 -6.41
N GLN A 122 -33.16 -4.90 -5.41
CA GLN A 122 -32.85 -4.59 -4.01
C GLN A 122 -31.73 -5.45 -3.43
N HIS A 123 -31.48 -6.63 -3.99
CA HIS A 123 -30.36 -7.47 -3.58
C HIS A 123 -29.05 -6.87 -4.07
N LEU A 124 -28.93 -6.60 -5.37
CA LEU A 124 -27.74 -6.01 -5.99
C LEU A 124 -27.42 -4.64 -5.42
N LYS A 125 -28.45 -3.84 -5.10
CA LYS A 125 -28.26 -2.53 -4.46
C LYS A 125 -27.56 -2.64 -3.11
N LYS A 126 -27.99 -3.59 -2.26
CA LYS A 126 -27.35 -3.82 -0.95
C LYS A 126 -25.91 -4.30 -1.07
N GLU A 127 -25.62 -5.10 -2.10
CA GLU A 127 -24.25 -5.55 -2.36
C GLU A 127 -23.35 -4.40 -2.78
N ALA A 128 -23.81 -3.56 -3.70
CA ALA A 128 -23.06 -2.39 -4.13
C ALA A 128 -22.86 -1.38 -2.98
N GLU A 129 -23.84 -1.23 -2.08
CA GLU A 129 -23.71 -0.42 -0.86
C GLU A 129 -22.65 -1.01 0.09
N LYS A 130 -22.63 -2.33 0.29
CA LYS A 130 -21.63 -3.02 1.11
C LYS A 130 -20.23 -2.85 0.51
N LEU A 131 -20.09 -3.11 -0.79
CA LEU A 131 -18.86 -2.94 -1.54
C LEU A 131 -18.31 -1.51 -1.41
N LYS A 132 -19.19 -0.51 -1.52
CA LYS A 132 -18.85 0.91 -1.30
C LYS A 132 -18.25 1.12 0.08
N VAL A 133 -18.90 0.63 1.13
CA VAL A 133 -18.41 0.77 2.51
C VAL A 133 -17.02 0.14 2.65
N THR A 134 -16.85 -1.10 2.19
CA THR A 134 -15.55 -1.80 2.27
C THR A 134 -14.44 -1.07 1.52
N MET A 135 -14.72 -0.51 0.34
CA MET A 135 -13.73 0.24 -0.44
C MET A 135 -13.34 1.57 0.25
N ILE A 136 -14.30 2.27 0.86
CA ILE A 136 -14.01 3.47 1.65
C ILE A 136 -13.12 3.12 2.84
N GLU A 137 -13.46 2.06 3.59
CA GLU A 137 -12.64 1.56 4.69
C GLU A 137 -11.24 1.14 4.24
N ARG A 138 -11.10 0.59 3.02
CA ARG A 138 -9.81 0.29 2.41
C ARG A 138 -8.98 1.54 2.17
N TYR A 139 -9.55 2.61 1.61
CA TYR A 139 -8.83 3.88 1.43
C TYR A 139 -8.40 4.49 2.76
N GLU A 140 -9.26 4.44 3.78
CA GLU A 140 -8.92 4.92 5.12
C GLU A 140 -7.80 4.08 5.78
N ALA A 141 -7.81 2.76 5.58
CA ALA A 141 -6.74 1.88 6.04
C ALA A 141 -5.41 2.18 5.34
N HIS A 142 -5.44 2.46 4.03
CA HIS A 142 -4.26 2.89 3.27
C HIS A 142 -3.67 4.19 3.82
N GLU A 143 -4.50 5.20 4.09
CA GLU A 143 -3.98 6.47 4.62
C GLU A 143 -3.36 6.34 6.02
N LYS A 144 -3.93 5.46 6.86
CA LYS A 144 -3.31 5.12 8.15
C LYS A 144 -1.96 4.44 7.95
N LEU A 145 -1.88 3.48 7.04
CA LEU A 145 -0.63 2.80 6.70
C LEU A 145 0.43 3.79 6.21
N TYR A 146 0.10 4.65 5.24
CA TYR A 146 0.98 5.72 4.75
C TYR A 146 1.50 6.60 5.90
N THR A 147 0.60 7.05 6.77
CA THR A 147 0.94 7.94 7.89
C THR A 147 1.91 7.28 8.86
N PHE A 148 1.65 6.02 9.24
CA PHE A 148 2.52 5.28 10.15
C PHE A 148 3.86 4.94 9.51
N TYR A 149 3.86 4.54 8.24
CA TYR A 149 5.09 4.23 7.52
C TYR A 149 6.00 5.46 7.42
N LYS A 150 5.45 6.62 7.03
CA LYS A 150 6.20 7.88 6.97
C LYS A 150 6.80 8.28 8.33
N LYS A 151 6.04 8.07 9.42
CA LYS A 151 6.54 8.30 10.78
C LYS A 151 7.69 7.35 11.14
N SER A 152 7.62 6.07 10.77
CA SER A 152 8.72 5.12 10.95
C SER A 152 9.98 5.56 10.19
N LEU A 153 9.84 6.04 8.95
CA LEU A 153 10.95 6.58 8.17
C LEU A 153 11.64 7.79 8.84
N ASP A 154 10.88 8.66 9.51
CA ASP A 154 11.45 9.77 10.28
C ASP A 154 12.24 9.28 11.51
N LEU A 155 11.78 8.20 12.16
CA LEU A 155 12.51 7.56 13.26
C LEU A 155 13.79 6.88 12.78
N ASP A 156 13.76 6.21 11.63
CA ASP A 156 14.95 5.61 11.02
C ASP A 156 15.98 6.69 10.68
N LYS A 157 15.54 7.82 10.10
CA LYS A 157 16.40 8.97 9.82
C LYS A 157 17.06 9.51 11.09
N ALA A 158 16.31 9.58 12.19
CA ALA A 158 16.86 10.00 13.48
C ALA A 158 17.92 9.00 14.01
N LEU A 159 17.71 7.69 13.84
CA LEU A 159 18.70 6.67 14.18
C LEU A 159 20.00 6.84 13.40
N TYR A 160 19.94 7.04 12.09
CA TYR A 160 21.16 7.27 11.29
C TYR A 160 21.84 8.58 11.62
N THR A 161 21.09 9.61 12.04
CA THR A 161 21.67 10.85 12.58
C THR A 161 22.38 10.60 13.91
N LEU A 162 21.88 9.69 14.76
CA LEU A 162 22.55 9.31 16.00
C LEU A 162 23.88 8.57 15.74
N PHE A 163 23.94 7.69 14.74
CA PHE A 163 25.18 7.00 14.37
C PHE A 163 26.30 7.95 13.92
N GLN A 164 25.96 9.17 13.51
CA GLN A 164 26.92 10.20 13.13
C GLN A 164 27.46 11.01 14.31
N LYS A 165 27.07 10.71 15.55
CA LYS A 165 27.62 11.37 16.75
C LYS A 165 28.84 10.60 17.26
N GLU A 166 30.01 11.26 17.31
CA GLU A 166 31.23 10.66 17.88
C GLU A 166 31.07 10.24 19.35
N ASN A 167 30.25 10.98 20.09
CA ASN A 167 29.97 10.76 21.51
C ASN A 167 28.59 10.12 21.77
N LEU A 168 28.11 9.31 20.82
CA LEU A 168 26.84 8.59 20.94
C LEU A 168 26.77 7.80 22.26
N LYS A 169 25.72 8.06 23.05
CA LYS A 169 25.45 7.29 24.27
C LYS A 169 24.60 6.07 23.93
N MET A 170 24.93 4.93 24.57
CA MET A 170 24.19 3.69 24.36
C MET A 170 22.70 3.85 24.71
N ASP A 171 22.38 4.53 25.82
CA ASP A 171 20.99 4.80 26.22
C ASP A 171 20.19 5.60 25.18
N GLU A 172 20.82 6.54 24.46
CA GLU A 172 20.17 7.28 23.36
C GLU A 172 19.85 6.36 22.18
N LEU A 173 20.77 5.43 21.87
CA LEU A 173 20.61 4.46 20.80
C LEU A 173 19.51 3.44 21.13
N GLU A 174 19.52 2.87 22.33
CA GLU A 174 18.52 1.91 22.80
C GLU A 174 17.12 2.52 22.80
N ALA A 175 16.96 3.74 23.34
CA ALA A 175 15.68 4.44 23.34
C ALA A 175 15.16 4.73 21.93
N GLN A 176 16.04 5.01 20.97
CA GLN A 176 15.64 5.22 19.57
C GLN A 176 15.22 3.91 18.90
N ILE A 177 15.94 2.82 19.13
CA ILE A 177 15.60 1.49 18.62
C ILE A 177 14.24 1.03 19.17
N GLU A 178 13.95 1.28 20.45
CA GLU A 178 12.66 0.93 21.03
C GLU A 178 11.50 1.67 20.33
N LYS A 179 11.65 2.98 20.06
CA LYS A 179 10.66 3.76 19.32
C LYS A 179 10.45 3.21 17.91
N ILE A 180 11.52 2.85 17.22
CA ILE A 180 11.47 2.26 15.87
C ILE A 180 10.69 0.94 15.91
N ASN A 181 11.03 0.04 16.84
CA ASN A 181 10.37 -1.25 16.99
C ASN A 181 8.86 -1.10 17.24
N GLN A 182 8.47 -0.18 18.14
CA GLN A 182 7.06 0.12 18.41
C GLN A 182 6.36 0.69 17.16
N SER A 183 7.01 1.60 16.43
CA SER A 183 6.44 2.20 15.22
C SER A 183 6.22 1.16 14.12
N TYR A 184 7.18 0.25 13.90
CA TYR A 184 7.04 -0.83 12.90
C TYR A 184 5.97 -1.87 13.28
N GLN A 185 5.74 -2.12 14.57
CA GLN A 185 4.60 -2.94 14.99
C GLN A 185 3.26 -2.30 14.55
N THR A 186 3.12 -0.97 14.69
CA THR A 186 1.95 -0.25 14.21
C THR A 186 1.82 -0.26 12.67
N VAL A 187 2.94 -0.17 11.94
CA VAL A 187 2.95 -0.31 10.47
C VAL A 187 2.44 -1.69 10.04
N ILE A 188 2.88 -2.76 10.71
CA ILE A 188 2.44 -4.14 10.42
C ILE A 188 0.93 -4.27 10.62
N GLU A 189 0.40 -3.80 11.75
CA GLU A 189 -1.03 -3.85 12.05
C GLU A 189 -1.87 -3.06 11.03
N ALA A 190 -1.39 -1.87 10.63
CA ALA A 190 -2.07 -1.07 9.61
C ALA A 190 -2.02 -1.73 8.22
N ASN A 191 -0.91 -2.37 7.87
CA ASN A 191 -0.77 -3.14 6.64
C ASN A 191 -1.72 -4.33 6.61
N ASP A 192 -1.82 -5.08 7.71
CA ASP A 192 -2.76 -6.20 7.82
C ASP A 192 -4.21 -5.72 7.70
N ALA A 193 -4.56 -4.58 8.30
CA ALA A 193 -5.89 -3.98 8.15
C ALA A 193 -6.19 -3.61 6.69
N PHE A 194 -5.24 -2.98 5.98
CA PHE A 194 -5.37 -2.65 4.57
C PHE A 194 -5.52 -3.90 3.69
N ASN A 195 -4.72 -4.94 3.92
CA ASN A 195 -4.78 -6.20 3.18
C ASN A 195 -6.11 -6.93 3.42
N ASN A 196 -6.59 -6.97 4.66
CA ASN A 196 -7.88 -7.57 4.98
C ASN A 196 -9.02 -6.86 4.25
N LYS A 197 -9.02 -5.52 4.20
CA LYS A 197 -10.03 -4.75 3.45
C LYS A 197 -9.90 -4.92 1.94
N THR A 198 -8.69 -5.05 1.43
CA THR A 198 -8.45 -5.35 0.01
C THR A 198 -9.01 -6.72 -0.38
N ASN A 199 -8.77 -7.76 0.43
CA ASN A 199 -9.31 -9.09 0.19
C ASN A 199 -10.84 -9.11 0.28
N GLN A 200 -11.40 -8.50 1.33
CA GLN A 200 -12.86 -8.40 1.51
C GLN A 200 -13.51 -7.67 0.32
N TYR A 201 -12.92 -6.56 -0.13
CA TYR A 201 -13.40 -5.81 -1.30
C TYR A 201 -13.36 -6.67 -2.57
N ASN A 202 -12.28 -7.41 -2.80
CA ASN A 202 -12.15 -8.27 -3.97
C ASN A 202 -13.21 -9.39 -3.99
N GLU A 203 -13.48 -10.02 -2.85
CA GLU A 203 -14.54 -11.03 -2.72
C GLU A 203 -15.92 -10.44 -3.00
N GLU A 204 -16.23 -9.27 -2.41
CA GLU A 204 -17.48 -8.56 -2.62
C GLU A 204 -17.64 -8.11 -4.08
N LYS A 205 -16.56 -7.65 -4.72
CA LYS A 205 -16.55 -7.23 -6.12
C LYS A 205 -16.87 -8.40 -7.04
N GLN A 206 -16.22 -9.55 -6.85
CA GLN A 206 -16.47 -10.75 -7.64
C GLN A 206 -17.90 -11.26 -7.46
N LYS A 207 -18.43 -11.21 -6.23
CA LYS A 207 -19.81 -11.59 -5.96
C LYS A 207 -20.79 -10.67 -6.70
N PHE A 208 -20.60 -9.36 -6.60
CA PHE A 208 -21.45 -8.38 -7.27
C PHE A 208 -21.46 -8.60 -8.79
N TYR A 209 -20.29 -8.79 -9.42
CA TYR A 209 -20.20 -9.05 -10.85
C TYR A 209 -20.95 -10.32 -11.27
N LYS A 210 -20.78 -11.40 -10.50
CA LYS A 210 -21.47 -12.66 -10.76
C LYS A 210 -22.99 -12.51 -10.67
N ASP A 211 -23.48 -11.87 -9.62
CA ASP A 211 -24.92 -11.77 -9.36
C ASP A 211 -25.60 -10.74 -10.26
N ALA A 212 -24.84 -9.75 -10.76
CA ALA A 212 -25.27 -8.82 -11.81
C ALA A 212 -25.11 -9.38 -13.23
N GLU A 213 -24.71 -10.65 -13.38
CA GLU A 213 -24.50 -11.32 -14.68
C GLU A 213 -23.50 -10.61 -15.61
N ILE A 214 -22.51 -9.92 -15.03
CA ILE A 214 -21.47 -9.21 -15.78
C ILE A 214 -20.41 -10.20 -16.24
N GLU A 215 -20.24 -10.34 -17.56
CA GLU A 215 -19.20 -11.20 -18.13
C GLU A 215 -17.80 -10.61 -17.89
N ILE A 216 -17.06 -11.21 -16.96
CA ILE A 216 -15.65 -10.89 -16.75
C ILE A 216 -14.83 -11.79 -17.67
N ALA A 217 -14.06 -11.20 -18.59
CA ALA A 217 -13.04 -11.97 -19.29
C ALA A 217 -12.02 -12.50 -18.26
N THR A 218 -11.98 -13.82 -18.06
CA THR A 218 -10.94 -14.47 -17.27
C THR A 218 -9.62 -14.32 -18.02
N THR A 219 -8.70 -13.51 -17.50
CA THR A 219 -7.30 -13.61 -17.91
C THR A 219 -6.78 -14.92 -17.35
N ASP A 220 -6.55 -15.88 -18.24
CA ASP A 220 -5.94 -17.17 -17.92
C ASP A 220 -4.71 -16.97 -17.01
N GLU A 221 -4.65 -17.77 -15.95
CA GLU A 221 -3.49 -17.95 -15.10
C GLU A 221 -2.27 -18.28 -15.96
N ALA A 222 -1.33 -17.33 -16.07
CA ALA A 222 0.00 -17.64 -16.53
C ALA A 222 0.65 -18.55 -15.46
N LYS A 223 0.78 -19.83 -15.81
CA LYS A 223 1.55 -20.84 -15.09
C LYS A 223 2.95 -20.38 -14.71
#